data_AF-A0A930YH76-F1
#
_entry.id   AF-A0A930YH76-F1
#
_cell.length_a   1.000
_cell.length_b   1.000
_cell.length_c   1.000
_cell.angle_alpha   90.00
_cell.angle_beta   90.00
_cell.angle_gamma   90.00
#
_symmetry.space_group_name_H-M   'P 1'
#
loop_
_entity.id
_entity.type
_entity.pdbx_description
1 polymer ?
#
loop_
_entity_poly.entity_id
_entity_poly.type
_entity_poly.pdbx_seq_one_letter_code
_entity_poly.pdbx_strand_id
1 'polypeptide(L)'
;MPPREFDHVLLTRFSAVMSPGAEPAGEEWLRYRLAFFDDLLYPSVISQTGVQAGRDFTWLVLFDDRCSPEFRHDVEYLAADVFTPIWTHEDFRRDSFAEHVVAATDRDGGPAPYLITTRIDSDDGMAVDFMETVQAQFARQDRLFVSLTRGVQVDRSGAVYLSSQISNAFISLIERREPGRPPDTVYVAKHARARAHGPIREVRAPVMWMQVVHDLNVANMINAPRTSPRIVAERFRIDLAYDTTIGGRALLGARVRQAGKLARLWAAHPGELTKFLEAQAARARGTHDRPQDDGKTLTDRALGLDRDVRFWWAGSGLRRRAERAKRDARATKWRVQRRLNESLPATPRVVAGDLDAVLAEDRVVLLAEYSLGRDLRPESLSGAAAWAEAGIPVLVISARDAWSRWGPILDELPRGVAVVQRPNVGYDFGSWGAALTAYPSIASKHLVVLTNDSLAGPYGPLDDLVGRIEASSAEVWSATGNHFPQDHMQSYLLAFRDGVLGREPLRGFFADVRAQETKKAVIQTYEFGLSQLVQQHGLSAEVGWSKEALGISSSADSVLGGWARMLATGFPFVKRTLLEQRRFADLRGPIATVVQQEYGVEL
;
A
#
# COMPACT_ATOMS: atom_id res chain seq x y z
N MET A 1 -28.94 26.50 18.62
CA MET A 1 -28.36 25.19 18.97
C MET A 1 -27.78 25.29 20.39
N PRO A 2 -27.85 24.24 21.23
CA PRO A 2 -27.17 24.24 22.52
C PRO A 2 -25.65 24.44 22.30
N PRO A 3 -24.93 25.09 23.24
CA PRO A 3 -23.49 25.27 23.13
C PRO A 3 -22.79 23.91 23.11
N ARG A 4 -21.75 23.79 22.26
CA ARG A 4 -20.94 22.57 22.12
C ARG A 4 -20.21 22.29 23.44
N GLU A 5 -20.31 21.06 23.95
CA GLU A 5 -19.64 20.70 25.20
C GLU A 5 -18.14 20.46 25.03
N PHE A 6 -17.74 19.97 23.85
CA PHE A 6 -16.34 19.74 23.50
C PHE A 6 -16.08 20.01 22.00
N ASP A 7 -14.82 20.30 21.68
CA ASP A 7 -14.28 20.19 20.33
C ASP A 7 -13.58 18.84 20.18
N HIS A 8 -13.62 18.21 19.00
CA HIS A 8 -12.81 17.02 18.71
C HIS A 8 -11.91 17.30 17.50
N VAL A 9 -10.60 17.06 17.65
CA VAL A 9 -9.62 17.23 16.57
C VAL A 9 -8.80 15.95 16.36
N LEU A 10 -8.81 15.43 15.15
CA LEU A 10 -7.90 14.37 14.69
C LEU A 10 -6.58 14.99 14.24
N LEU A 11 -5.47 14.47 14.75
CA LEU A 11 -4.13 14.95 14.48
C LEU A 11 -3.31 13.83 13.81
N THR A 12 -2.81 14.11 12.61
CA THR A 12 -1.95 13.19 11.85
C THR A 12 -0.60 13.83 11.58
N ARG A 13 0.48 13.08 11.84
CA ARG A 13 1.82 13.46 11.39
C ARG A 13 2.14 12.67 10.14
N PHE A 14 2.31 13.35 9.01
CA PHE A 14 2.67 12.71 7.76
C PHE A 14 4.20 12.72 7.54
N SER A 15 4.79 13.91 7.39
CA SER A 15 6.21 14.11 7.11
C SER A 15 6.92 15.03 8.12
N ALA A 16 6.40 15.11 9.35
CA ALA A 16 6.94 15.97 10.39
C ALA A 16 8.46 15.84 10.60
N VAL A 17 9.17 16.96 10.75
CA VAL A 17 10.62 17.01 10.96
C VAL A 17 10.95 16.51 12.37
N MET A 18 11.54 15.34 12.51
CA MET A 18 11.71 14.69 13.84
C MET A 18 12.97 15.10 14.60
N SER A 19 13.90 15.79 13.95
CA SER A 19 15.16 16.21 14.57
C SER A 19 15.76 17.43 13.88
N PRO A 20 16.44 18.32 14.64
CA PRO A 20 17.09 19.50 14.09
C PRO A 20 18.05 19.14 12.96
N GLY A 21 17.93 19.83 11.82
CA GLY A 21 18.78 19.62 10.64
C GLY A 21 18.53 18.30 9.91
N ALA A 22 17.41 17.61 10.15
CA ALA A 22 17.02 16.48 9.32
C ALA A 22 16.74 16.95 7.88
N GLU A 23 17.36 16.24 6.94
CA GLU A 23 17.04 16.35 5.51
C GLU A 23 15.54 16.07 5.29
N PRO A 24 14.88 16.78 4.36
CA PRO A 24 13.49 16.51 4.03
C PRO A 24 13.34 15.08 3.54
N ALA A 25 12.17 14.49 3.78
CA ALA A 25 11.87 13.17 3.24
C ALA A 25 11.95 13.22 1.70
N GLY A 26 12.67 12.27 1.10
CA GLY A 26 12.78 12.18 -0.35
C GLY A 26 11.42 11.97 -1.01
N GLU A 27 11.26 12.47 -2.23
CA GLU A 27 10.03 12.40 -3.03
C GLU A 27 9.47 10.97 -3.13
N GLU A 28 10.33 9.95 -3.26
CA GLU A 28 9.90 8.55 -3.29
C GLU A 28 9.19 8.13 -1.99
N TRP A 29 9.74 8.49 -0.84
CA TRP A 29 9.16 8.16 0.46
C TRP A 29 7.83 8.89 0.66
N LEU A 30 7.76 10.18 0.28
CA LEU A 30 6.54 10.98 0.37
C LEU A 30 5.41 10.34 -0.44
N ARG A 31 5.70 9.93 -1.68
CA ARG A 31 4.73 9.27 -2.58
C ARG A 31 4.32 7.89 -2.09
N TYR A 32 5.27 7.10 -1.61
CA TYR A 32 5.01 5.79 -1.03
C TYR A 32 4.09 5.89 0.19
N ARG A 33 4.36 6.84 1.09
CA ARG A 33 3.53 7.08 2.28
C ARG A 33 2.17 7.69 1.92
N LEU A 34 2.11 8.51 0.86
CA LEU A 34 0.85 9.08 0.38
C LEU A 34 -0.09 7.99 -0.15
N ALA A 35 0.44 6.92 -0.75
CA ALA A 35 -0.37 5.78 -1.16
C ALA A 35 -1.07 5.11 0.04
N PHE A 36 -0.39 4.89 1.17
CA PHE A 36 -1.06 4.38 2.38
C PHE A 36 -2.05 5.39 2.96
N PHE A 37 -1.70 6.67 2.90
CA PHE A 37 -2.61 7.72 3.34
C PHE A 37 -3.90 7.69 2.51
N ASP A 38 -3.80 7.59 1.18
CA ASP A 38 -4.93 7.57 0.25
C ASP A 38 -5.72 6.25 0.30
N ASP A 39 -5.04 5.09 0.33
CA ASP A 39 -5.70 3.78 0.28
C ASP A 39 -6.25 3.30 1.64
N LEU A 40 -5.67 3.78 2.75
CA LEU A 40 -6.02 3.32 4.10
C LEU A 40 -6.54 4.44 4.99
N LEU A 41 -5.70 5.43 5.31
CA LEU A 41 -6.06 6.40 6.34
C LEU A 41 -7.25 7.25 5.91
N TYR A 42 -7.16 7.89 4.76
CA TYR A 42 -8.16 8.79 4.19
C TYR A 42 -9.56 8.17 4.13
N PRO A 43 -9.79 7.03 3.46
CA PRO A 43 -11.11 6.39 3.40
C PRO A 43 -11.60 5.95 4.78
N SER A 44 -10.69 5.57 5.69
CA SER A 44 -11.06 5.20 7.07
C SER A 44 -11.53 6.40 7.91
N VAL A 45 -11.01 7.60 7.65
CA VAL A 45 -11.40 8.84 8.35
C VAL A 45 -12.70 9.41 7.78
N ILE A 46 -12.86 9.48 6.45
CA ILE A 46 -14.07 10.06 5.85
C ILE A 46 -15.31 9.16 5.99
N SER A 47 -15.14 7.91 6.42
CA SER A 47 -16.21 6.93 6.59
C SER A 47 -16.74 6.81 8.03
N GLN A 48 -16.33 7.70 8.94
CA GLN A 48 -16.77 7.65 10.33
C GLN A 48 -18.30 7.82 10.46
N THR A 49 -18.96 6.86 11.09
CA THR A 49 -20.41 6.84 11.36
C THR A 49 -20.76 7.76 12.54
N GLY A 50 -22.03 8.20 12.62
CA GLY A 50 -22.47 9.23 13.56
C GLY A 50 -22.25 10.67 13.06
N VAL A 51 -21.44 10.82 12.00
CA VAL A 51 -21.11 12.08 11.33
C VAL A 51 -22.02 12.31 10.10
N GLN A 52 -23.34 12.22 10.28
CA GLN A 52 -24.28 12.61 9.22
C GLN A 52 -24.52 14.14 9.27
N ALA A 53 -24.18 14.82 8.17
CA ALA A 53 -24.58 16.20 7.82
C ALA A 53 -23.88 17.40 8.50
N GLY A 54 -22.62 17.27 8.92
CA GLY A 54 -21.77 18.41 9.33
C GLY A 54 -20.76 17.99 10.40
N ARG A 55 -19.46 18.04 10.11
CA ARG A 55 -18.44 17.28 10.84
C ARG A 55 -18.28 17.68 12.32
N ASP A 56 -18.61 16.74 13.21
CA ASP A 56 -18.40 16.82 14.67
C ASP A 56 -16.91 16.71 15.10
N PHE A 57 -15.97 16.62 14.16
CA PHE A 57 -14.54 16.74 14.42
C PHE A 57 -13.80 17.43 13.27
N THR A 58 -12.66 18.03 13.58
CA THR A 58 -11.73 18.62 12.60
C THR A 58 -10.55 17.70 12.37
N TRP A 59 -10.02 17.62 11.16
CA TRP A 59 -8.81 16.85 10.86
C TRP A 59 -7.67 17.77 10.45
N LEU A 60 -6.56 17.72 11.19
CA LEU A 60 -5.33 18.44 10.91
C LEU A 60 -4.21 17.46 10.55
N VAL A 61 -3.50 17.72 9.46
CA VAL A 61 -2.41 16.86 8.98
C VAL A 61 -1.15 17.68 8.79
N LEU A 62 -0.06 17.32 9.49
CA LEU A 62 1.21 18.04 9.44
C LEU A 62 2.15 17.48 8.37
N PHE A 63 2.65 18.37 7.53
CA PHE A 63 3.59 18.11 6.44
C PHE A 63 4.82 19.03 6.50
N ASP A 64 5.96 18.50 6.08
CA ASP A 64 7.17 19.26 5.77
C ASP A 64 6.95 20.14 4.53
N ASP A 65 7.12 21.46 4.66
CA ASP A 65 6.90 22.43 3.58
C ASP A 65 8.05 22.48 2.55
N ARG A 66 9.15 21.77 2.80
CA ARG A 66 10.29 21.59 1.87
C ARG A 66 10.04 20.52 0.79
N CYS A 67 8.83 19.97 0.75
CA CYS A 67 8.41 19.02 -0.29
C CYS A 67 8.36 19.67 -1.69
N SER A 68 8.23 18.84 -2.72
CA SER A 68 8.06 19.33 -4.09
C SER A 68 6.74 20.09 -4.27
N PRO A 69 6.68 21.13 -5.13
CA PRO A 69 5.43 21.81 -5.46
C PRO A 69 4.31 20.86 -5.93
N GLU A 70 4.69 19.79 -6.64
CA GLU A 70 3.76 18.77 -7.11
C GLU A 70 3.18 17.97 -5.95
N PHE A 71 4.01 17.49 -5.02
CA PHE A 71 3.52 16.78 -3.84
C PHE A 71 2.59 17.67 -3.01
N ARG A 72 2.94 18.96 -2.86
CA ARG A 72 2.08 19.93 -2.19
C ARG A 72 0.73 20.07 -2.90
N HIS A 73 0.72 20.21 -4.22
CA HIS A 73 -0.51 20.30 -5.00
C HIS A 73 -1.42 19.09 -4.78
N ASP A 74 -0.87 17.87 -4.81
CA ASP A 74 -1.63 16.64 -4.60
C ASP A 74 -2.22 16.55 -3.18
N VAL A 75 -1.47 16.98 -2.16
CA VAL A 75 -1.96 17.04 -0.79
C VAL A 75 -3.07 18.08 -0.64
N GLU A 76 -2.91 19.28 -1.21
CA GLU A 76 -3.94 20.33 -1.18
C GLU A 76 -5.22 19.88 -1.88
N TYR A 77 -5.09 19.12 -2.99
CA TYR A 77 -6.22 18.52 -3.67
C TYR A 77 -6.94 17.48 -2.79
N LEU A 78 -6.20 16.58 -2.13
CA LEU A 78 -6.78 15.62 -1.18
C LEU A 78 -7.40 16.30 0.04
N ALA A 79 -6.81 17.41 0.47
CA ALA A 79 -7.25 18.19 1.62
C ALA A 79 -8.59 18.90 1.38
N ALA A 80 -8.90 19.23 0.12
CA ALA A 80 -10.08 19.99 -0.27
C ALA A 80 -11.34 19.49 0.45
N ASP A 81 -11.90 20.35 1.29
CA ASP A 81 -13.06 20.08 2.12
C ASP A 81 -12.97 18.81 2.98
N VAL A 82 -11.78 18.30 3.34
CA VAL A 82 -11.60 17.03 4.10
C VAL A 82 -10.75 17.24 5.35
N PHE A 83 -9.55 17.80 5.20
CA PHE A 83 -8.64 18.09 6.30
C PHE A 83 -7.89 19.39 6.04
N THR A 84 -7.30 19.97 7.08
CA THR A 84 -6.46 21.16 6.95
C THR A 84 -4.98 20.74 6.96
N PRO A 85 -4.23 20.99 5.87
CA PRO A 85 -2.81 20.72 5.84
C PRO A 85 -2.07 21.81 6.64
N ILE A 86 -1.16 21.39 7.51
CA ILE A 86 -0.24 22.25 8.24
C ILE A 86 1.13 22.07 7.59
N TRP A 87 1.58 23.10 6.87
CA TRP A 87 2.88 23.13 6.20
C TRP A 87 3.92 23.80 7.08
N THR A 88 4.95 23.07 7.50
CA THR A 88 6.05 23.60 8.30
C THR A 88 7.29 22.71 8.23
N HIS A 89 8.47 23.30 8.22
CA HIS A 89 9.75 22.61 8.41
C HIS A 89 10.33 22.78 9.82
N GLU A 90 9.55 23.29 10.77
CA GLU A 90 9.97 23.35 12.17
C GLU A 90 10.09 21.94 12.77
N ASP A 91 11.02 21.79 13.72
CA ASP A 91 11.17 20.56 14.48
C ASP A 91 9.87 20.22 15.20
N PHE A 92 9.43 18.97 15.06
CA PHE A 92 8.25 18.47 15.73
C PHE A 92 8.45 18.43 17.24
N ARG A 93 7.67 19.24 17.94
CA ARG A 93 7.58 19.32 19.39
C ARG A 93 6.21 18.79 19.84
N ARG A 94 6.08 18.57 21.16
CA ARG A 94 4.84 18.03 21.75
C ARG A 94 3.65 18.97 21.59
N ASP A 95 3.94 20.26 21.46
CA ASP A 95 3.03 21.39 21.32
C ASP A 95 2.88 21.86 19.86
N SER A 96 3.50 21.20 18.87
CA SER A 96 3.44 21.61 17.45
C SER A 96 2.03 21.68 16.86
N PHE A 97 1.03 21.06 17.49
CA PHE A 97 -0.37 21.17 17.07
C PHE A 97 -1.18 22.20 17.87
N ALA A 98 -0.66 22.72 18.99
CA ALA A 98 -1.46 23.47 19.95
C ALA A 98 -2.11 24.72 19.35
N GLU A 99 -1.33 25.55 18.65
CA GLU A 99 -1.83 26.77 18.02
C GLU A 99 -2.79 26.47 16.87
N HIS A 100 -2.49 25.45 16.05
CA HIS A 100 -3.38 25.03 14.97
C HIS A 100 -4.71 24.46 15.48
N VAL A 101 -4.69 23.77 16.62
CA VAL A 101 -5.92 23.30 17.29
C VAL A 101 -6.73 24.49 17.79
N VAL A 102 -6.10 25.51 18.38
CA VAL A 102 -6.78 26.74 18.78
C VAL A 102 -7.45 27.39 17.57
N ALA A 103 -6.71 27.62 16.49
CA ALA A 103 -7.25 28.22 15.26
C ALA A 103 -8.38 27.39 14.63
N ALA A 104 -8.24 26.06 14.58
CA ALA A 104 -9.23 25.16 13.98
C ALA A 104 -10.54 25.03 14.78
N THR A 105 -10.53 25.46 16.05
CA THR A 105 -11.67 25.38 16.97
C THR A 105 -12.26 26.74 17.31
N ASP A 106 -11.61 27.82 16.88
CA ASP A 106 -12.12 29.18 16.97
C ASP A 106 -13.19 29.41 15.88
N ARG A 107 -14.44 29.15 16.23
CA ARG A 107 -15.62 29.22 15.36
C ARG A 107 -16.69 30.10 16.00
N ASP A 108 -17.78 30.38 15.28
CA ASP A 108 -18.94 31.09 15.82
C ASP A 108 -19.41 30.46 17.16
N GLY A 109 -19.39 31.26 18.23
CA GLY A 109 -19.69 30.82 19.60
C GLY A 109 -18.46 30.48 20.46
N GLY A 110 -17.24 30.57 19.92
CA GLY A 110 -15.98 30.35 20.62
C GLY A 110 -15.61 28.86 20.81
N PRO A 111 -14.41 28.59 21.36
CA PRO A 111 -13.96 27.24 21.65
C PRO A 111 -14.81 26.61 22.77
N ALA A 112 -15.08 25.31 22.65
CA ALA A 112 -15.79 24.57 23.69
C ALA A 112 -14.92 24.44 24.95
N PRO A 113 -15.52 24.33 26.16
CA PRO A 113 -14.77 24.24 27.42
C PRO A 113 -13.89 22.98 27.53
N TYR A 114 -14.19 21.94 26.76
CA TYR A 114 -13.40 20.71 26.69
C TYR A 114 -12.88 20.47 25.27
N LEU A 115 -11.76 19.77 25.19
CA LEU A 115 -11.10 19.39 23.95
C LEU A 115 -10.81 17.89 23.98
N ILE A 116 -11.15 17.22 22.89
CA ILE A 116 -10.72 15.87 22.59
C ILE A 116 -9.72 15.96 21.44
N THR A 117 -8.50 15.45 21.63
CA THR A 117 -7.55 15.27 20.53
C THR A 117 -7.26 13.79 20.34
N THR A 118 -7.38 13.31 19.10
CA THR A 118 -7.09 11.92 18.73
C THR A 118 -5.88 11.91 17.82
N ARG A 119 -4.95 10.97 18.00
CA ARG A 119 -3.84 10.79 17.05
C ARG A 119 -4.02 9.57 16.17
N ILE A 120 -3.56 9.67 14.94
CA ILE A 120 -3.36 8.54 14.04
C ILE A 120 -2.10 8.78 13.18
N ASP A 121 -1.36 7.72 12.91
CA ASP A 121 -0.20 7.78 12.01
C ASP A 121 -0.69 7.68 10.55
N SER A 122 0.07 8.25 9.59
CA SER A 122 -0.41 8.47 8.21
C SER A 122 -0.62 7.21 7.37
N ASP A 123 -0.20 6.06 7.89
CA ASP A 123 -0.25 4.74 7.26
C ASP A 123 -1.03 3.69 8.09
N ASP A 124 -1.80 4.16 9.07
CA ASP A 124 -2.70 3.34 9.88
C ASP A 124 -4.18 3.70 9.57
N GLY A 125 -5.11 2.80 9.91
CA GLY A 125 -6.54 2.98 9.66
C GLY A 125 -7.38 2.94 10.93
N MET A 126 -8.55 3.59 10.88
CA MET A 126 -9.54 3.59 11.97
C MET A 126 -10.85 2.91 11.57
N ALA A 127 -11.47 2.19 12.51
CA ALA A 127 -12.77 1.57 12.29
C ALA A 127 -13.84 2.64 12.15
N VAL A 128 -14.92 2.34 11.43
CA VAL A 128 -15.99 3.31 11.07
C VAL A 128 -16.64 4.01 12.28
N ASP A 129 -16.59 3.42 13.46
CA ASP A 129 -17.18 3.94 14.71
C ASP A 129 -16.11 4.36 15.73
N PHE A 130 -14.85 4.59 15.29
CA PHE A 130 -13.75 4.95 16.17
C PHE A 130 -14.01 6.27 16.91
N MET A 131 -14.39 7.31 16.15
CA MET A 131 -14.59 8.65 16.71
C MET A 131 -15.75 8.68 17.70
N GLU A 132 -16.87 8.06 17.32
CA GLU A 132 -18.06 7.89 18.17
C GLU A 132 -17.70 7.15 19.47
N THR A 133 -16.90 6.06 19.37
CA THR A 133 -16.45 5.30 20.54
C THR A 133 -15.61 6.13 21.50
N VAL A 134 -14.73 7.00 20.98
CA VAL A 134 -13.92 7.92 21.79
C VAL A 134 -14.81 8.99 22.44
N GLN A 135 -15.69 9.62 21.67
CA GLN A 135 -16.59 10.66 22.16
C GLN A 135 -17.54 10.13 23.25
N ALA A 136 -17.99 8.88 23.15
CA ALA A 136 -18.79 8.22 24.18
C ALA A 136 -18.06 8.07 25.53
N GLN A 137 -16.74 8.27 25.59
CA GLN A 137 -15.98 8.28 26.85
C GLN A 137 -15.98 9.65 27.53
N PHE A 138 -16.47 10.70 26.87
CA PHE A 138 -16.54 12.04 27.44
C PHE A 138 -17.57 12.10 28.57
N ALA A 139 -17.12 12.58 29.73
CA ALA A 139 -17.93 12.79 30.92
C ALA A 139 -17.46 14.03 31.69
N ARG A 140 -17.04 15.08 30.96
CA ARG A 140 -16.53 16.36 31.53
C ARG A 140 -15.31 16.20 32.44
N GLN A 141 -14.44 15.24 32.14
CA GLN A 141 -13.19 15.04 32.87
C GLN A 141 -12.21 16.18 32.60
N ASP A 142 -11.49 16.63 33.62
CA ASP A 142 -10.44 17.65 33.42
C ASP A 142 -9.28 17.13 32.57
N ARG A 143 -8.95 15.84 32.71
CA ARG A 143 -7.88 15.19 31.94
C ARG A 143 -8.01 13.66 31.96
N LEU A 144 -8.11 13.05 30.77
CA LEU A 144 -8.18 11.59 30.62
C LEU A 144 -7.63 11.15 29.27
N PHE A 145 -6.66 10.24 29.25
CA PHE A 145 -6.32 9.52 28.03
C PHE A 145 -7.33 8.40 27.79
N VAL A 146 -7.73 8.19 26.55
CA VAL A 146 -8.59 7.09 26.11
C VAL A 146 -7.78 6.21 25.17
N SER A 147 -7.70 4.90 25.43
CA SER A 147 -7.00 3.94 24.57
C SER A 147 -7.95 2.85 24.10
N LEU A 148 -8.09 2.72 22.79
CA LEU A 148 -8.81 1.62 22.17
C LEU A 148 -7.82 0.46 21.98
N THR A 149 -7.98 -0.61 22.74
CA THR A 149 -6.91 -1.61 22.89
C THR A 149 -6.89 -2.69 21.81
N ARG A 150 -7.98 -2.86 21.04
CA ARG A 150 -8.11 -3.94 20.06
C ARG A 150 -8.11 -3.41 18.63
N GLY A 151 -7.32 -4.08 17.79
CA GLY A 151 -7.27 -3.79 16.37
C GLY A 151 -6.84 -4.99 15.54
N VAL A 152 -6.39 -4.71 14.33
CA VAL A 152 -5.82 -5.68 13.41
C VAL A 152 -4.47 -5.20 12.88
N GLN A 153 -3.61 -6.15 12.57
CA GLN A 153 -2.41 -5.90 11.79
C GLN A 153 -2.55 -6.59 10.43
N VAL A 154 -2.17 -5.88 9.37
CA VAL A 154 -2.12 -6.43 8.00
C VAL A 154 -0.67 -6.45 7.57
N ASP A 155 -0.15 -7.62 7.21
CA ASP A 155 1.19 -7.74 6.65
C ASP A 155 1.18 -7.61 5.12
N ARG A 156 2.37 -7.57 4.53
CA ARG A 156 2.55 -7.45 3.07
C ARG A 156 1.91 -8.55 2.23
N SER A 157 1.66 -9.73 2.79
CA SER A 157 0.94 -10.79 2.08
C SER A 157 -0.57 -10.55 2.07
N GLY A 158 -1.05 -9.48 2.71
CA GLY A 158 -2.47 -9.25 2.96
C GLY A 158 -3.01 -10.07 4.13
N ALA A 159 -2.15 -10.77 4.89
CA ALA A 159 -2.59 -11.56 6.02
C ALA A 159 -3.01 -10.66 7.18
N VAL A 160 -4.22 -10.88 7.67
CA VAL A 160 -4.83 -10.20 8.83
C VAL A 160 -4.57 -10.93 10.15
N TYR A 161 -4.10 -10.20 11.15
CA TYR A 161 -3.83 -10.69 12.49
C TYR A 161 -4.62 -9.89 13.51
N LEU A 162 -5.20 -10.56 14.50
CA LEU A 162 -5.98 -9.91 15.54
C LEU A 162 -5.05 -9.42 16.66
N SER A 163 -4.91 -8.10 16.78
CA SER A 163 -3.95 -7.49 17.70
C SER A 163 -4.64 -6.86 18.91
N SER A 164 -4.02 -6.96 20.08
CA SER A 164 -4.47 -6.30 21.31
C SER A 164 -3.26 -5.69 22.01
N GLN A 165 -3.34 -4.41 22.35
CA GLN A 165 -2.22 -3.61 22.82
C GLN A 165 -2.69 -2.56 23.84
N ILE A 166 -2.07 -2.52 25.02
CA ILE A 166 -2.43 -1.64 26.16
C ILE A 166 -1.54 -0.38 26.27
N SER A 167 -0.63 -0.18 25.31
CA SER A 167 0.24 1.00 25.19
C SER A 167 0.51 1.24 23.71
N ASN A 168 -0.58 1.39 22.96
CA ASN A 168 -0.58 1.47 21.50
C ASN A 168 -0.57 2.92 21.01
N ALA A 169 -0.47 3.10 19.70
CA ALA A 169 -0.45 4.41 19.08
C ALA A 169 -1.82 5.08 18.96
N PHE A 170 -2.91 4.33 19.11
CA PHE A 170 -4.32 4.70 18.91
C PHE A 170 -4.94 5.18 20.22
N ILE A 171 -4.50 6.38 20.64
CA ILE A 171 -4.96 7.04 21.85
C ILE A 171 -5.56 8.41 21.55
N SER A 172 -6.44 8.85 22.45
CA SER A 172 -7.01 10.19 22.48
C SER A 172 -6.77 10.82 23.85
N LEU A 173 -6.78 12.15 23.91
CA LEU A 173 -6.75 12.92 25.16
C LEU A 173 -8.00 13.77 25.24
N ILE A 174 -8.76 13.59 26.32
CA ILE A 174 -9.79 14.53 26.78
C ILE A 174 -9.11 15.47 27.76
N GLU A 175 -9.22 16.77 27.54
CA GLU A 175 -8.72 17.80 28.45
C GLU A 175 -9.70 18.97 28.57
N ARG A 176 -9.76 19.58 29.75
CA ARG A 176 -10.44 20.85 29.97
C ARG A 176 -9.54 21.98 29.51
N ARG A 177 -10.10 22.95 28.78
CA ARG A 177 -9.37 24.15 28.37
C ARG A 177 -9.21 25.12 29.54
N GLU A 178 -8.02 25.68 29.66
CA GLU A 178 -7.71 26.76 30.59
C GLU A 178 -7.67 28.09 29.81
N PRO A 179 -8.40 29.14 30.27
CA PRO A 179 -8.35 30.44 29.61
C PRO A 179 -6.92 30.99 29.50
N GLY A 180 -6.53 31.44 28.30
CA GLY A 180 -5.21 32.05 28.06
C GLY A 180 -4.05 31.06 27.96
N ARG A 181 -4.29 29.74 27.99
CA ARG A 181 -3.25 28.72 27.84
C ARG A 181 -3.52 27.83 26.61
N PRO A 182 -2.51 27.59 25.75
CA PRO A 182 -2.64 26.61 24.66
C PRO A 182 -2.93 25.19 25.18
N PRO A 183 -3.69 24.36 24.45
CA PRO A 183 -3.96 22.99 24.84
C PRO A 183 -2.70 22.13 24.78
N ASP A 184 -2.60 21.11 25.64
CA ASP A 184 -1.46 20.20 25.64
C ASP A 184 -1.52 19.22 24.46
N THR A 185 -2.74 18.80 24.06
CA THR A 185 -3.05 17.79 23.04
C THR A 185 -2.52 16.38 23.36
N VAL A 186 -3.01 15.38 22.63
CA VAL A 186 -2.60 13.98 22.77
C VAL A 186 -1.09 13.75 22.56
N TYR A 187 -0.39 14.68 21.91
CA TYR A 187 1.06 14.63 21.69
C TYR A 187 1.91 15.11 22.89
N VAL A 188 1.28 15.58 23.98
CA VAL A 188 1.95 15.90 25.26
C VAL A 188 2.80 14.75 25.80
N ALA A 189 2.47 13.52 25.43
CA ALA A 189 3.21 12.32 25.76
C ALA A 189 3.54 11.52 24.50
N LYS A 190 4.70 10.84 24.51
CA LYS A 190 4.84 9.66 23.66
C LYS A 190 3.75 8.67 24.09
N HIS A 191 3.00 8.10 23.16
CA HIS A 191 1.86 7.23 23.47
C HIS A 191 2.16 6.12 24.50
N ALA A 192 3.32 5.47 24.40
CA ALA A 192 3.78 4.47 25.37
C ALA A 192 4.02 5.02 26.81
N ARG A 193 4.01 6.35 26.98
CA ARG A 193 4.25 7.11 28.21
C ARG A 193 3.05 7.98 28.60
N ALA A 194 1.87 7.80 27.99
CA ALA A 194 0.67 8.61 28.28
C ALA A 194 0.35 8.67 29.78
N ARG A 195 0.55 7.56 30.50
CA ARG A 195 0.34 7.46 31.96
C ARG A 195 1.26 8.33 32.82
N ALA A 196 2.33 8.89 32.27
CA ALA A 196 3.13 9.91 32.98
C ALA A 196 2.43 11.27 33.02
N HIS A 197 1.46 11.50 32.14
CA HIS A 197 0.82 12.79 31.92
C HIS A 197 -0.67 12.80 32.29
N GLY A 198 -1.24 11.68 32.75
CA GLY A 198 -2.62 11.60 33.21
C GLY A 198 -3.09 10.15 33.36
N PRO A 199 -4.29 9.93 33.94
CA PRO A 199 -4.92 8.61 33.93
C PRO A 199 -5.24 8.18 32.50
N ILE A 200 -5.29 6.87 32.26
CA ILE A 200 -5.70 6.29 30.98
C ILE A 200 -6.86 5.32 31.18
N ARG A 201 -7.91 5.50 30.39
CA ARG A 201 -9.02 4.57 30.25
C ARG A 201 -8.73 3.61 29.11
N GLU A 202 -8.53 2.34 29.44
CA GLU A 202 -8.44 1.27 28.46
C GLU A 202 -9.86 0.79 28.13
N VAL A 203 -10.36 1.10 26.93
CA VAL A 203 -11.75 0.82 26.55
C VAL A 203 -11.85 -0.59 25.98
N ARG A 204 -12.80 -1.39 26.49
CA ARG A 204 -13.17 -2.66 25.86
C ARG A 204 -14.05 -2.36 24.65
N ALA A 205 -13.42 -2.34 23.49
CA ALA A 205 -14.07 -2.16 22.20
C ALA A 205 -13.94 -3.41 21.30
N PRO A 206 -14.77 -3.49 20.24
CA PRO A 206 -14.48 -4.29 19.05
C PRO A 206 -13.13 -3.94 18.40
N VAL A 207 -12.86 -4.48 17.21
CA VAL A 207 -11.68 -4.05 16.43
C VAL A 207 -11.89 -2.58 16.03
N MET A 208 -10.95 -1.73 16.44
CA MET A 208 -11.04 -0.28 16.30
C MET A 208 -9.95 0.33 15.43
N TRP A 209 -8.78 -0.30 15.32
CA TRP A 209 -7.69 0.25 14.51
C TRP A 209 -7.04 -0.82 13.63
N MET A 210 -6.44 -0.38 12.54
CA MET A 210 -5.66 -1.19 11.62
C MET A 210 -4.25 -0.63 11.57
N GLN A 211 -3.26 -1.53 11.64
CA GLN A 211 -1.86 -1.19 11.43
C GLN A 211 -1.26 -2.00 10.28
N VAL A 212 -0.57 -1.33 9.37
CA VAL A 212 0.13 -2.01 8.27
C VAL A 212 1.58 -2.32 8.66
N VAL A 213 1.97 -3.59 8.49
CA VAL A 213 3.33 -4.06 8.77
C VAL A 213 4.10 -4.13 7.45
N HIS A 214 4.94 -3.13 7.20
CA HIS A 214 5.84 -3.03 6.03
C HIS A 214 7.24 -2.55 6.45
N ASP A 215 8.27 -2.83 5.65
CA ASP A 215 9.68 -2.71 6.06
C ASP A 215 10.15 -1.31 6.51
N LEU A 216 9.39 -0.25 6.22
CA LEU A 216 9.70 1.12 6.64
C LEU A 216 9.17 1.45 8.04
N ASN A 217 8.33 0.60 8.65
CA ASN A 217 7.78 0.82 9.98
C ASN A 217 8.66 0.26 11.11
N VAL A 218 8.62 0.93 12.25
CA VAL A 218 9.48 0.64 13.42
C VAL A 218 9.04 -0.64 14.15
N ALA A 219 7.81 -1.13 13.93
CA ALA A 219 7.22 -2.30 14.58
C ALA A 219 7.03 -3.48 13.61
N ASN A 220 8.12 -4.06 13.11
CA ASN A 220 8.13 -5.17 12.14
C ASN A 220 7.78 -6.56 12.72
N MET A 221 7.08 -6.63 13.86
CA MET A 221 6.88 -7.88 14.58
C MET A 221 5.42 -8.18 14.84
N ILE A 222 4.95 -9.29 14.28
CA ILE A 222 3.57 -9.76 14.42
C ILE A 222 3.48 -10.67 15.64
N ASN A 223 3.07 -10.09 16.77
CA ASN A 223 2.81 -10.80 18.02
C ASN A 223 1.30 -11.04 18.21
N ALA A 224 0.66 -11.61 17.18
CA ALA A 224 -0.78 -11.76 17.10
C ALA A 224 -1.20 -13.03 16.34
N PRO A 225 -2.32 -13.68 16.72
CA PRO A 225 -2.87 -14.82 15.98
C PRO A 225 -3.53 -14.38 14.66
N ARG A 226 -3.52 -15.28 13.66
CA ARG A 226 -4.26 -15.08 12.40
C ARG A 226 -5.77 -15.03 12.66
N THR A 227 -6.45 -14.11 11.99
CA THR A 227 -7.91 -13.96 12.06
C THR A 227 -8.56 -13.97 10.69
N SER A 228 -9.88 -14.13 10.68
CA SER A 228 -10.67 -14.04 9.45
C SER A 228 -10.55 -12.63 8.86
N PRO A 229 -10.29 -12.48 7.57
CA PRO A 229 -10.21 -11.17 6.93
C PRO A 229 -11.54 -10.43 6.91
N ARG A 230 -12.67 -11.15 7.09
CA ARG A 230 -14.01 -10.57 7.19
C ARG A 230 -14.11 -9.45 8.24
N ILE A 231 -13.34 -9.53 9.32
CA ILE A 231 -13.32 -8.48 10.36
C ILE A 231 -12.88 -7.11 9.81
N VAL A 232 -12.06 -7.10 8.75
CA VAL A 232 -11.64 -5.86 8.09
C VAL A 232 -12.83 -5.25 7.36
N ALA A 233 -13.50 -6.03 6.50
CA ALA A 233 -14.68 -5.58 5.76
C ALA A 233 -15.85 -5.15 6.67
N GLU A 234 -15.99 -5.77 7.84
CA GLU A 234 -17.03 -5.41 8.81
C GLU A 234 -16.77 -4.09 9.53
N ARG A 235 -15.50 -3.74 9.75
CA ARG A 235 -15.11 -2.66 10.68
C ARG A 235 -14.47 -1.47 10.00
N PHE A 236 -13.91 -1.63 8.81
CA PHE A 236 -13.19 -0.58 8.09
C PHE A 236 -13.82 -0.35 6.72
N ARG A 237 -13.69 0.88 6.21
CA ARG A 237 -13.95 1.24 4.81
C ARG A 237 -12.64 1.79 4.27
N ILE A 238 -11.93 0.93 3.55
CA ILE A 238 -10.56 1.15 3.10
C ILE A 238 -10.42 0.55 1.70
N ASP A 239 -9.46 1.05 0.93
CA ASP A 239 -9.13 0.60 -0.42
C ASP A 239 -7.82 -0.22 -0.45
N LEU A 240 -7.08 -0.26 0.67
CA LEU A 240 -5.87 -1.09 0.84
C LEU A 240 -6.17 -2.56 0.55
N ALA A 241 -5.39 -3.17 -0.35
CA ALA A 241 -5.50 -4.58 -0.69
C ALA A 241 -5.06 -5.51 0.48
N TYR A 242 -5.83 -6.57 0.71
CA TYR A 242 -5.51 -7.64 1.66
C TYR A 242 -6.13 -8.97 1.21
N ASP A 243 -5.72 -10.10 1.81
CA ASP A 243 -6.26 -11.42 1.50
C ASP A 243 -7.68 -11.55 2.06
N THR A 244 -8.68 -11.33 1.22
CA THR A 244 -10.11 -11.45 1.54
C THR A 244 -10.64 -12.89 1.44
N THR A 245 -9.86 -13.80 0.84
CA THR A 245 -10.36 -15.10 0.36
C THR A 245 -10.23 -16.22 1.38
N ILE A 246 -9.30 -16.09 2.34
CA ILE A 246 -9.01 -17.18 3.27
C ILE A 246 -10.16 -17.46 4.25
N GLY A 247 -10.66 -18.70 4.24
CA GLY A 247 -11.76 -19.16 5.10
C GLY A 247 -11.64 -20.61 5.55
N GLY A 248 -12.59 -21.05 6.39
CA GLY A 248 -12.78 -22.45 6.79
C GLY A 248 -11.49 -23.18 7.22
N ARG A 249 -11.23 -24.35 6.61
CA ARG A 249 -10.06 -25.20 6.90
C ARG A 249 -8.72 -24.52 6.57
N ALA A 250 -8.68 -23.65 5.55
CA ALA A 250 -7.46 -22.94 5.16
C ALA A 250 -7.06 -21.92 6.25
N LEU A 251 -8.03 -21.18 6.79
CA LEU A 251 -7.80 -20.27 7.92
C LEU A 251 -7.37 -21.03 9.17
N LEU A 252 -7.96 -22.19 9.44
CA LEU A 252 -7.55 -23.04 10.57
C LEU A 252 -6.09 -23.48 10.43
N GLY A 253 -5.68 -23.95 9.25
CA GLY A 253 -4.29 -24.27 8.96
C GLY A 253 -3.34 -23.08 9.11
N ALA A 254 -3.76 -21.89 8.69
CA ALA A 254 -2.99 -20.66 8.87
C ALA A 254 -2.84 -20.27 10.35
N ARG A 255 -3.89 -20.45 11.16
CA ARG A 255 -3.84 -20.24 12.62
C ARG A 255 -2.86 -21.19 13.30
N VAL A 256 -2.87 -22.48 12.93
CA VAL A 256 -1.92 -23.46 13.49
C VAL A 256 -0.48 -23.11 13.13
N ARG A 257 -0.21 -22.76 11.86
CA ARG A 257 1.12 -22.29 11.44
C ARG A 257 1.56 -21.04 12.20
N GLN A 258 0.64 -20.09 12.40
CA GLN A 258 0.93 -18.87 13.15
C GLN A 258 1.17 -19.16 14.63
N ALA A 259 0.44 -20.09 15.25
CA ALA A 259 0.70 -20.52 16.62
C ALA A 259 2.12 -21.08 16.78
N GLY A 260 2.58 -21.89 15.82
CA GLY A 260 3.98 -22.35 15.78
C GLY A 260 5.00 -21.21 15.66
N LYS A 261 4.71 -20.18 14.85
CA LYS A 261 5.55 -18.97 14.75
C LYS A 261 5.57 -18.17 16.05
N LEU A 262 4.42 -17.99 16.69
CA LEU A 262 4.31 -17.30 17.98
C LEU A 262 5.04 -18.05 19.10
N ALA A 263 4.93 -19.38 19.15
CA ALA A 263 5.67 -20.19 20.13
C ALA A 263 7.19 -19.99 19.99
N ARG A 264 7.70 -19.98 18.76
CA ARG A 264 9.13 -19.68 18.50
C ARG A 264 9.48 -18.24 18.85
N LEU A 265 8.60 -17.28 18.54
CA LEU A 265 8.79 -15.87 18.88
C LEU A 265 8.88 -15.69 20.40
N TRP A 266 7.96 -16.28 21.15
CA TRP A 266 7.90 -16.18 22.60
C TRP A 266 9.05 -16.94 23.28
N ALA A 267 9.50 -18.05 22.71
CA ALA A 267 10.70 -18.74 23.17
C ALA A 267 11.96 -17.87 22.98
N ALA A 268 12.09 -17.18 21.84
CA ALA A 268 13.22 -16.29 21.56
C ALA A 268 13.13 -14.94 22.29
N HIS A 269 11.91 -14.45 22.54
CA HIS A 269 11.62 -13.15 23.14
C HIS A 269 10.49 -13.24 24.17
N PRO A 270 10.77 -13.75 25.39
CA PRO A 270 9.75 -13.94 26.43
C PRO A 270 8.96 -12.66 26.80
N GLY A 271 9.58 -11.48 26.67
CA GLY A 271 8.89 -10.21 26.89
C GLY A 271 7.71 -9.97 25.94
N GLU A 272 7.71 -10.56 24.74
CA GLU A 272 6.58 -10.50 23.82
C GLU A 272 5.40 -11.35 24.28
N LEU A 273 5.67 -12.49 24.92
CA LEU A 273 4.61 -13.28 25.57
C LEU A 273 3.98 -12.48 26.70
N THR A 274 4.80 -11.83 27.54
CA THR A 274 4.30 -11.00 28.64
C THR A 274 3.38 -9.89 28.13
N LYS A 275 3.80 -9.15 27.08
CA LYS A 275 2.95 -8.12 26.44
C LYS A 275 1.63 -8.69 25.91
N PHE A 276 1.69 -9.86 25.26
CA PHE A 276 0.50 -10.53 24.76
C PHE A 276 -0.47 -10.88 25.90
N LEU A 277 0.03 -11.49 26.98
CA LEU A 277 -0.75 -11.89 28.14
C LEU A 277 -1.33 -10.69 28.88
N GLU A 278 -0.55 -9.62 29.08
CA GLU A 278 -1.01 -8.38 29.68
C GLU A 278 -2.18 -7.78 28.88
N ALA A 279 -2.08 -7.75 27.55
CA ALA A 279 -3.15 -7.26 26.70
C ALA A 279 -4.43 -8.14 26.78
N GLN A 280 -4.28 -9.46 26.88
CA GLN A 280 -5.43 -10.35 27.09
C GLN A 280 -6.06 -10.17 28.48
N ALA A 281 -5.24 -10.00 29.52
CA ALA A 281 -5.72 -9.77 30.88
C ALA A 281 -6.47 -8.43 31.00
N ALA A 282 -5.92 -7.36 30.44
CA ALA A 282 -6.57 -6.05 30.38
C ALA A 282 -7.92 -6.13 29.65
N ARG A 283 -7.97 -6.83 28.52
CA ARG A 283 -9.21 -7.09 27.78
C ARG A 283 -10.26 -7.82 28.63
N ALA A 284 -9.84 -8.85 29.37
CA ALA A 284 -10.74 -9.64 30.21
C ALA A 284 -11.34 -8.81 31.37
N ARG A 285 -10.60 -7.82 31.89
CA ARG A 285 -11.09 -6.89 32.91
C ARG A 285 -12.18 -5.93 32.39
N GLY A 286 -12.33 -5.78 31.08
CA GLY A 286 -13.27 -4.83 30.50
C GLY A 286 -12.72 -3.40 30.47
N THR A 287 -13.63 -2.43 30.28
CA THR A 287 -13.26 -1.01 30.32
C THR A 287 -12.83 -0.66 31.74
N HIS A 288 -11.62 -0.13 31.90
CA HIS A 288 -11.10 0.22 33.22
C HIS A 288 -10.10 1.38 33.13
N ASP A 289 -10.00 2.10 34.24
CA ASP A 289 -9.07 3.22 34.37
C ASP A 289 -7.79 2.76 35.06
N ARG A 290 -6.67 3.22 34.53
CA ARG A 290 -5.37 3.08 35.16
C ARG A 290 -4.91 4.46 35.62
N PRO A 291 -4.61 4.65 36.91
CA PRO A 291 -4.18 5.94 37.42
C PRO A 291 -2.86 6.37 36.77
N GLN A 292 -2.59 7.67 36.83
CA GLN A 292 -1.30 8.23 36.44
C GLN A 292 -0.17 7.55 37.25
N ASP A 293 0.95 7.25 36.61
CA ASP A 293 2.15 6.74 37.27
C ASP A 293 3.43 7.26 36.60
N ASP A 294 4.58 6.64 36.85
CA ASP A 294 5.86 7.04 36.23
C ASP A 294 5.93 6.79 34.71
N GLY A 295 4.85 6.29 34.11
CA GLY A 295 4.71 6.00 32.69
C GLY A 295 5.68 4.92 32.21
N LYS A 296 6.37 4.19 33.10
CA LYS A 296 7.23 3.08 32.70
C LYS A 296 6.38 1.88 32.31
N THR A 297 6.64 1.35 31.13
CA THR A 297 6.04 0.09 30.68
C THR A 297 6.54 -1.07 31.53
N LEU A 298 5.84 -2.20 31.54
CA LEU A 298 6.35 -3.42 32.22
C LEU A 298 7.67 -3.90 31.61
N THR A 299 7.90 -3.63 30.32
CA THR A 299 9.22 -3.81 29.68
C THR A 299 10.30 -2.91 30.27
N ASP A 300 10.01 -1.63 30.57
CA ASP A 300 10.96 -0.72 31.24
C ASP A 300 11.26 -1.17 32.67
N ARG A 301 10.27 -1.74 33.37
CA ARG A 301 10.45 -2.27 34.75
C ARG A 301 11.24 -3.58 34.75
N ALA A 302 10.98 -4.47 33.79
CA ALA A 302 11.75 -5.70 33.59
C ALA A 302 13.20 -5.43 33.13
N LEU A 303 13.42 -4.43 32.26
CA LEU A 303 14.76 -3.96 31.89
C LEU A 303 15.43 -3.13 33.01
N GLY A 304 14.64 -2.58 33.93
CA GLY A 304 15.12 -1.87 35.13
C GLY A 304 15.77 -2.82 36.14
N LEU A 305 15.22 -4.02 36.34
CA LEU A 305 15.87 -5.10 37.10
C LEU A 305 17.20 -5.55 36.48
N ASP A 306 17.32 -5.46 35.15
CA ASP A 306 18.55 -5.75 34.41
C ASP A 306 19.55 -4.56 34.44
N ARG A 307 19.12 -3.35 34.84
CA ARG A 307 19.99 -2.16 34.93
C ARG A 307 20.87 -2.15 36.18
N ASP A 308 20.44 -2.74 37.28
CA ASP A 308 21.26 -2.86 38.49
C ASP A 308 22.45 -3.81 38.28
N VAL A 309 22.30 -4.80 37.39
CA VAL A 309 23.40 -5.66 36.91
C VAL A 309 24.28 -4.94 35.87
N ARG A 310 23.69 -4.08 35.03
CA ARG A 310 24.41 -3.33 33.97
C ARG A 310 25.13 -2.07 34.44
N PHE A 311 24.91 -1.61 35.68
CA PHE A 311 25.68 -0.50 36.26
C PHE A 311 27.17 -0.83 36.43
N TRP A 312 27.53 -2.12 36.37
CA TRP A 312 28.92 -2.60 36.30
C TRP A 312 29.55 -2.52 34.88
N TRP A 313 28.79 -2.20 33.82
CA TRP A 313 29.21 -2.33 32.41
C TRP A 313 29.01 -1.09 31.51
N ALA A 314 28.84 0.12 32.05
CA ALA A 314 28.48 1.32 31.26
C ALA A 314 29.62 2.33 31.02
N GLY A 315 30.82 1.85 30.66
CA GLY A 315 31.93 2.69 30.22
C GLY A 315 32.27 2.53 28.74
N SER A 316 31.88 3.51 27.91
CA SER A 316 32.39 3.79 26.54
C SER A 316 31.90 2.96 25.31
N GLY A 317 31.65 3.67 24.20
CA GLY A 317 31.75 3.16 22.81
C GLY A 317 30.60 2.32 22.21
N LEU A 318 29.87 1.52 22.98
CA LEU A 318 29.01 0.47 22.41
C LEU A 318 27.74 0.96 21.70
N ARG A 319 27.16 2.09 22.10
CA ARG A 319 25.89 2.57 21.51
C ARG A 319 26.05 2.98 20.04
N ARG A 320 27.21 3.57 19.68
CA ARG A 320 27.56 3.89 18.29
C ARG A 320 27.91 2.64 17.47
N ARG A 321 28.48 1.60 18.09
CA ARG A 321 28.70 0.29 17.45
C ARG A 321 27.41 -0.49 17.27
N ALA A 322 26.46 -0.40 18.19
CA ALA A 322 25.16 -1.06 18.12
C ALA A 322 24.27 -0.48 17.02
N GLU A 323 24.26 0.85 16.82
CA GLU A 323 23.54 1.46 15.70
C GLU A 323 24.20 1.17 14.34
N ARG A 324 25.54 1.13 14.28
CA ARG A 324 26.25 0.66 13.08
C ARG A 324 25.98 -0.82 12.80
N ALA A 325 26.01 -1.67 13.83
CA ALA A 325 25.69 -3.10 13.73
C ALA A 325 24.22 -3.37 13.40
N LYS A 326 23.27 -2.52 13.81
CA LYS A 326 21.86 -2.60 13.38
C LYS A 326 21.68 -2.20 11.93
N ARG A 327 22.38 -1.15 11.48
CA ARG A 327 22.39 -0.71 10.07
C ARG A 327 23.04 -1.77 9.18
N ASP A 328 24.16 -2.34 9.62
CA ASP A 328 24.86 -3.44 8.96
C ASP A 328 24.05 -4.74 9.03
N ALA A 329 23.35 -5.04 10.13
CA ALA A 329 22.47 -6.21 10.23
C ALA A 329 21.20 -6.08 9.39
N ARG A 330 20.65 -4.88 9.21
CA ARG A 330 19.55 -4.61 8.26
C ARG A 330 20.01 -4.76 6.82
N ALA A 331 21.18 -4.20 6.48
CA ALA A 331 21.81 -4.38 5.18
C ALA A 331 22.20 -5.85 4.93
N THR A 332 22.64 -6.58 5.96
CA THR A 332 23.01 -8.00 5.88
C THR A 332 21.78 -8.89 5.79
N LYS A 333 20.71 -8.63 6.54
CA LYS A 333 19.43 -9.36 6.44
C LYS A 333 18.80 -9.14 5.05
N TRP A 334 18.87 -7.93 4.51
CA TRP A 334 18.47 -7.64 3.14
C TRP A 334 19.37 -8.33 2.11
N ARG A 335 20.70 -8.33 2.29
CA ARG A 335 21.64 -9.10 1.45
C ARG A 335 21.44 -10.61 1.57
N VAL A 336 20.98 -11.12 2.71
CA VAL A 336 20.72 -12.54 2.95
C VAL A 336 19.37 -12.96 2.38
N GLN A 337 18.32 -12.15 2.51
CA GLN A 337 17.03 -12.40 1.84
C GLN A 337 17.14 -12.22 0.33
N ARG A 338 17.91 -11.22 -0.14
CA ARG A 338 18.29 -11.04 -1.54
C ARG A 338 19.11 -12.24 -2.02
N ARG A 339 20.16 -12.66 -1.31
CA ARG A 339 20.93 -13.88 -1.64
C ARG A 339 20.09 -15.16 -1.59
N LEU A 340 19.14 -15.28 -0.68
CA LEU A 340 18.22 -16.43 -0.58
C LEU A 340 17.22 -16.45 -1.73
N ASN A 341 16.77 -15.27 -2.19
CA ASN A 341 15.88 -15.13 -3.34
C ASN A 341 16.63 -15.23 -4.68
N GLU A 342 17.89 -14.78 -4.73
CA GLU A 342 18.85 -14.98 -5.84
C GLU A 342 19.36 -16.43 -5.88
N SER A 343 19.25 -17.20 -4.78
CA SER A 343 19.64 -18.62 -4.71
C SER A 343 18.47 -19.60 -4.89
N LEU A 344 17.23 -19.10 -5.01
CA LEU A 344 16.12 -19.91 -5.52
C LEU A 344 16.26 -20.02 -7.05
N PRO A 345 15.89 -21.15 -7.68
CA PRO A 345 16.01 -21.29 -9.12
C PRO A 345 15.31 -20.12 -9.82
N ALA A 346 16.09 -19.31 -10.54
CA ALA A 346 15.59 -18.14 -11.26
C ALA A 346 14.73 -18.54 -12.47
N THR A 347 14.75 -19.82 -12.85
CA THR A 347 13.99 -20.38 -13.96
C THR A 347 12.51 -20.48 -13.58
N PRO A 348 11.60 -19.79 -14.29
CA PRO A 348 10.17 -19.98 -14.13
C PRO A 348 9.81 -21.47 -14.30
N ARG A 349 9.04 -22.01 -13.36
CA ARG A 349 8.59 -23.40 -13.42
C ARG A 349 7.32 -23.50 -14.24
N VAL A 350 7.28 -24.33 -15.27
CA VAL A 350 6.03 -24.65 -15.98
C VAL A 350 5.05 -25.31 -15.01
N VAL A 351 3.82 -24.80 -14.94
CA VAL A 351 2.79 -25.32 -14.04
C VAL A 351 1.59 -25.88 -14.78
N ALA A 352 1.30 -25.39 -15.99
CA ALA A 352 0.22 -25.91 -16.84
C ALA A 352 0.37 -25.40 -18.28
N GLY A 353 -0.34 -26.07 -19.20
CA GLY A 353 -0.33 -25.78 -20.63
C GLY A 353 0.89 -26.35 -21.36
N ASP A 354 0.85 -26.28 -22.68
CA ASP A 354 1.93 -26.74 -23.56
C ASP A 354 2.87 -25.58 -23.88
N LEU A 355 3.95 -25.45 -23.09
CA LEU A 355 4.94 -24.39 -23.27
C LEU A 355 5.63 -24.50 -24.63
N ASP A 356 5.94 -25.71 -25.10
CA ASP A 356 6.69 -25.90 -26.33
C ASP A 356 5.83 -25.47 -27.53
N ALA A 357 4.53 -25.78 -27.52
CA ALA A 357 3.60 -25.29 -28.54
C ALA A 357 3.49 -23.76 -28.54
N VAL A 358 3.39 -23.12 -27.36
CA VAL A 358 3.36 -21.65 -27.25
C VAL A 358 4.65 -21.02 -27.77
N LEU A 359 5.80 -21.63 -27.49
CA LEU A 359 7.11 -21.12 -27.91
C LEU A 359 7.50 -21.51 -29.35
N ALA A 360 6.78 -22.42 -30.00
CA ALA A 360 7.02 -22.79 -31.40
C ALA A 360 6.55 -21.71 -32.39
N GLU A 361 5.51 -20.96 -32.04
CA GLU A 361 4.95 -19.90 -32.88
C GLU A 361 5.86 -18.68 -32.97
N ASP A 362 5.87 -17.98 -34.10
CA ASP A 362 6.75 -16.81 -34.31
C ASP A 362 6.21 -15.52 -33.67
N ARG A 363 5.09 -15.61 -32.94
CA ARG A 363 4.44 -14.52 -32.22
C ARG A 363 4.08 -14.99 -30.82
N VAL A 364 4.29 -14.17 -29.79
CA VAL A 364 3.95 -14.53 -28.40
C VAL A 364 3.59 -13.33 -27.55
N VAL A 365 2.66 -13.52 -26.61
CA VAL A 365 2.35 -12.58 -25.53
C VAL A 365 2.95 -13.07 -24.22
N LEU A 366 3.67 -12.18 -23.52
CA LEU A 366 4.13 -12.37 -22.16
C LEU A 366 3.22 -11.59 -21.20
N LEU A 367 2.29 -12.30 -20.56
CA LEU A 367 1.35 -11.72 -19.60
C LEU A 367 1.91 -11.84 -18.17
N ALA A 368 2.35 -10.73 -17.59
CA ALA A 368 2.72 -10.69 -16.17
C ALA A 368 1.46 -10.71 -15.30
N GLU A 369 1.33 -11.70 -14.42
CA GLU A 369 0.17 -11.87 -13.56
C GLU A 369 0.58 -11.96 -12.09
N TYR A 370 -0.17 -11.26 -11.23
CA TYR A 370 -0.03 -11.34 -9.79
C TYR A 370 -1.37 -11.58 -9.09
N SER A 371 -1.48 -12.73 -8.42
CA SER A 371 -2.62 -13.06 -7.57
C SER A 371 -2.16 -13.58 -6.22
N LEU A 372 -2.85 -13.15 -5.16
CA LEU A 372 -2.69 -13.68 -3.80
C LEU A 372 -3.43 -15.02 -3.62
N GLY A 373 -4.29 -15.38 -4.57
CA GLY A 373 -5.13 -16.58 -4.53
C GLY A 373 -4.46 -17.83 -5.09
N ARG A 374 -5.22 -18.94 -5.11
CA ARG A 374 -4.78 -20.23 -5.67
C ARG A 374 -4.90 -20.29 -7.20
N ASP A 375 -5.72 -19.41 -7.76
CA ASP A 375 -6.09 -19.36 -9.17
C ASP A 375 -5.45 -18.15 -9.86
N LEU A 376 -5.42 -18.17 -11.19
CA LEU A 376 -5.15 -16.98 -11.98
C LEU A 376 -6.33 -16.00 -11.81
N ARG A 377 -6.07 -14.69 -11.96
CA ARG A 377 -7.17 -13.73 -12.05
C ARG A 377 -8.08 -14.09 -13.23
N PRO A 378 -9.42 -14.06 -13.05
CA PRO A 378 -10.35 -14.33 -14.15
C PRO A 378 -10.11 -13.46 -15.38
N GLU A 379 -9.83 -12.16 -15.18
CA GLU A 379 -9.54 -11.23 -16.28
C GLU A 379 -8.20 -11.52 -16.97
N SER A 380 -7.18 -11.95 -16.23
CA SER A 380 -5.91 -12.38 -16.83
C SER A 380 -6.08 -13.65 -17.67
N LEU A 381 -6.93 -14.58 -17.22
CA LEU A 381 -7.25 -15.78 -17.99
C LEU A 381 -8.10 -15.46 -19.23
N SER A 382 -9.10 -14.59 -19.08
CA SER A 382 -9.93 -14.09 -20.19
C SER A 382 -9.08 -13.37 -21.24
N GLY A 383 -8.17 -12.48 -20.81
CA GLY A 383 -7.22 -11.81 -21.69
C GLY A 383 -6.28 -12.79 -22.38
N ALA A 384 -5.76 -13.80 -21.66
CA ALA A 384 -4.92 -14.82 -22.27
C ALA A 384 -5.68 -15.63 -23.34
N ALA A 385 -6.95 -15.98 -23.08
CA ALA A 385 -7.80 -16.64 -24.06
C ALA A 385 -7.99 -15.77 -25.32
N ALA A 386 -8.34 -14.50 -25.14
CA ALA A 386 -8.62 -13.60 -26.26
C ALA A 386 -7.39 -13.32 -27.14
N TRP A 387 -6.19 -13.21 -26.55
CA TRP A 387 -4.95 -13.11 -27.32
C TRP A 387 -4.68 -14.37 -28.14
N ALA A 388 -4.88 -15.55 -27.53
CA ALA A 388 -4.70 -16.82 -28.23
C ALA A 388 -5.73 -17.00 -29.36
N GLU A 389 -6.98 -16.59 -29.15
CA GLU A 389 -8.05 -16.58 -30.17
C GLU A 389 -7.74 -15.63 -31.33
N ALA A 390 -7.12 -14.48 -31.05
CA ALA A 390 -6.62 -13.55 -32.05
C ALA A 390 -5.33 -14.02 -32.76
N GLY A 391 -4.90 -15.28 -32.51
CA GLY A 391 -3.79 -15.91 -33.20
C GLY A 391 -2.41 -15.64 -32.62
N ILE A 392 -2.32 -15.14 -31.38
CA ILE A 392 -1.05 -14.91 -30.68
C ILE A 392 -1.04 -15.71 -29.36
N PRO A 393 -0.30 -16.84 -29.29
CA PRO A 393 -0.18 -17.64 -28.08
C PRO A 393 0.34 -16.85 -26.88
N VAL A 394 -0.02 -17.28 -25.69
CA VAL A 394 0.23 -16.56 -24.44
C VAL A 394 1.02 -17.40 -23.46
N LEU A 395 2.14 -16.85 -23.02
CA LEU A 395 2.86 -17.31 -21.84
C LEU A 395 2.47 -16.42 -20.65
N VAL A 396 1.69 -16.97 -19.72
CA VAL A 396 1.35 -16.30 -18.46
C VAL A 396 2.48 -16.50 -17.47
N ILE A 397 3.12 -15.41 -17.04
CA ILE A 397 4.14 -15.40 -16.01
C ILE A 397 3.51 -15.03 -14.68
N SER A 398 3.19 -16.05 -13.90
CA SER A 398 2.54 -15.88 -12.62
C SER A 398 3.56 -15.68 -11.49
N ALA A 399 3.58 -14.46 -10.95
CA ALA A 399 4.44 -14.04 -9.86
C ALA A 399 3.84 -14.47 -8.51
N ARG A 400 4.23 -15.64 -8.01
CA ARG A 400 3.76 -16.17 -6.72
C ARG A 400 4.80 -17.07 -6.06
N ASP A 401 4.75 -17.19 -4.74
CA ASP A 401 5.68 -18.02 -3.98
C ASP A 401 5.73 -19.46 -4.51
N ALA A 402 6.93 -20.07 -4.58
CA ALA A 402 7.13 -21.40 -5.16
C ALA A 402 6.29 -22.52 -4.50
N TRP A 403 5.91 -22.33 -3.23
CA TRP A 403 5.06 -23.26 -2.45
C TRP A 403 3.55 -22.99 -2.56
N SER A 404 3.14 -22.02 -3.39
CA SER A 404 1.73 -21.75 -3.64
C SER A 404 1.06 -22.96 -4.29
N ARG A 405 -0.12 -23.33 -3.79
CA ARG A 405 -0.92 -24.44 -4.34
C ARG A 405 -1.87 -23.91 -5.39
N TRP A 406 -1.81 -24.48 -6.59
CA TRP A 406 -2.75 -24.17 -7.67
C TRP A 406 -4.15 -24.73 -7.39
N GLY A 407 -5.17 -24.01 -7.83
CA GLY A 407 -6.54 -24.52 -7.92
C GLY A 407 -6.81 -25.20 -9.27
N PRO A 408 -8.05 -25.71 -9.46
CA PRO A 408 -8.42 -26.52 -10.63
C PRO A 408 -8.47 -25.70 -11.94
N ILE A 409 -8.40 -24.37 -11.88
CA ILE A 409 -8.43 -23.52 -13.08
C ILE A 409 -7.32 -23.83 -14.09
N LEU A 410 -6.23 -24.45 -13.63
CA LEU A 410 -5.12 -24.86 -14.49
C LEU A 410 -5.41 -26.14 -15.29
N ASP A 411 -6.43 -26.91 -14.92
CA ASP A 411 -6.82 -28.14 -15.61
C ASP A 411 -7.59 -27.84 -16.91
N GLU A 412 -8.12 -26.61 -17.04
CA GLU A 412 -8.96 -26.16 -18.15
C GLU A 412 -8.39 -24.88 -18.81
N LEU A 413 -7.09 -24.86 -19.08
CA LEU A 413 -6.50 -23.72 -19.78
C LEU A 413 -6.99 -23.60 -21.23
N PRO A 414 -7.23 -22.37 -21.72
CA PRO A 414 -7.50 -22.13 -23.14
C PRO A 414 -6.37 -22.67 -24.02
N ARG A 415 -6.71 -23.09 -25.24
CA ARG A 415 -5.70 -23.51 -26.22
C ARG A 415 -4.76 -22.34 -26.52
N GLY A 416 -3.47 -22.63 -26.70
CA GLY A 416 -2.46 -21.60 -26.95
C GLY A 416 -2.05 -20.82 -25.70
N VAL A 417 -2.43 -21.25 -24.50
CA VAL A 417 -2.01 -20.65 -23.23
C VAL A 417 -1.14 -21.62 -22.43
N ALA A 418 0.02 -21.15 -21.99
CA ALA A 418 0.88 -21.84 -21.04
C ALA A 418 1.14 -20.95 -19.81
N VAL A 419 1.33 -21.58 -18.66
CA VAL A 419 1.52 -20.86 -17.39
C VAL A 419 2.84 -21.29 -16.76
N VAL A 420 3.66 -20.30 -16.43
CA VAL A 420 4.89 -20.47 -15.66
C VAL A 420 4.79 -19.74 -14.34
N GLN A 421 5.35 -20.33 -13.29
CA GLN A 421 5.40 -19.79 -11.95
C GLN A 421 6.79 -19.30 -11.62
N ARG A 422 6.87 -18.09 -11.06
CA ARG A 422 8.12 -17.54 -10.53
C ARG A 422 7.89 -16.83 -9.19
N PRO A 423 8.93 -16.70 -8.33
CA PRO A 423 8.85 -15.89 -7.13
C PRO A 423 8.41 -14.44 -7.45
N ASN A 424 7.59 -13.84 -6.58
CA ASN A 424 7.12 -12.47 -6.75
C ASN A 424 8.22 -11.44 -6.43
N VAL A 425 9.12 -11.24 -7.38
CA VAL A 425 10.27 -10.33 -7.27
C VAL A 425 10.35 -9.46 -8.53
N GLY A 426 10.44 -8.13 -8.38
CA GLY A 426 10.69 -7.22 -9.50
C GLY A 426 9.49 -6.82 -10.36
N TYR A 427 8.25 -7.06 -9.90
CA TYR A 427 7.01 -6.67 -10.60
C TYR A 427 6.98 -7.18 -12.07
N ASP A 428 6.23 -6.49 -12.94
CA ASP A 428 5.97 -6.90 -14.33
C ASP A 428 7.26 -7.03 -15.14
N PHE A 429 8.16 -6.04 -15.06
CA PHE A 429 9.47 -6.10 -15.71
C PHE A 429 10.30 -7.28 -15.23
N GLY A 430 10.23 -7.63 -13.94
CA GLY A 430 10.90 -8.82 -13.40
C GLY A 430 10.32 -10.12 -13.95
N SER A 431 9.02 -10.14 -14.25
CA SER A 431 8.37 -11.29 -14.89
C SER A 431 8.77 -11.43 -16.36
N TRP A 432 8.78 -10.35 -17.14
CA TRP A 432 9.23 -10.37 -18.53
C TRP A 432 10.72 -10.69 -18.65
N GLY A 433 11.57 -10.05 -17.84
CA GLY A 433 13.01 -10.34 -17.81
C GLY A 433 13.31 -11.79 -17.43
N ALA A 434 12.58 -12.36 -16.47
CA ALA A 434 12.73 -13.77 -16.11
C ALA A 434 12.33 -14.72 -17.25
N ALA A 435 11.24 -14.43 -17.97
CA ALA A 435 10.83 -15.22 -19.12
C ALA A 435 11.83 -15.12 -20.28
N LEU A 436 12.26 -13.91 -20.64
CA LEU A 436 13.26 -13.69 -21.70
C LEU A 436 14.60 -14.35 -21.36
N THR A 437 14.99 -14.37 -20.09
CA THR A 437 16.21 -15.05 -19.63
C THR A 437 16.06 -16.57 -19.69
N ALA A 438 14.92 -17.11 -19.27
CA ALA A 438 14.68 -18.54 -19.22
C ALA A 438 14.40 -19.16 -20.60
N TYR A 439 13.82 -18.38 -21.51
CA TYR A 439 13.42 -18.80 -22.85
C TYR A 439 13.96 -17.81 -23.90
N PRO A 440 15.28 -17.82 -24.18
CA PRO A 440 15.91 -16.81 -25.04
C PRO A 440 15.38 -16.77 -26.47
N SER A 441 14.78 -17.86 -26.96
CA SER A 441 14.15 -17.92 -28.29
C SER A 441 12.96 -16.96 -28.43
N ILE A 442 12.38 -16.48 -27.33
CA ILE A 442 11.34 -15.44 -27.36
C ILE A 442 11.89 -14.15 -27.96
N ALA A 443 13.13 -13.78 -27.60
CA ALA A 443 13.71 -12.49 -27.98
C ALA A 443 13.97 -12.37 -29.50
N SER A 444 13.96 -13.48 -30.24
CA SER A 444 14.19 -13.52 -31.70
C SER A 444 12.89 -13.62 -32.52
N LYS A 445 11.72 -13.67 -31.88
CA LYS A 445 10.43 -13.81 -32.56
C LYS A 445 10.08 -12.59 -33.39
N HIS A 446 9.26 -12.77 -34.43
CA HIS A 446 8.73 -11.68 -35.24
C HIS A 446 7.89 -10.69 -34.42
N LEU A 447 7.08 -11.17 -33.46
CA LEU A 447 6.30 -10.31 -32.57
C LEU A 447 6.33 -10.81 -31.12
N VAL A 448 6.72 -9.93 -30.20
CA VAL A 448 6.62 -10.16 -28.75
C VAL A 448 5.80 -9.04 -28.12
N VAL A 449 4.67 -9.39 -27.53
CA VAL A 449 3.83 -8.46 -26.77
C VAL A 449 4.10 -8.64 -25.28
N LEU A 450 4.43 -7.56 -24.58
CA LEU A 450 4.52 -7.54 -23.12
C LEU A 450 3.28 -6.85 -22.56
N THR A 451 2.55 -7.52 -21.66
CA THR A 451 1.40 -6.94 -20.98
C THR A 451 1.28 -7.47 -19.55
N ASN A 452 0.36 -6.92 -18.76
CA ASN A 452 0.20 -7.22 -17.35
C ASN A 452 -1.27 -7.27 -16.91
N ASP A 453 -1.48 -7.67 -15.67
CA ASP A 453 -2.80 -7.78 -15.04
C ASP A 453 -3.40 -6.44 -14.58
N SER A 454 -2.88 -5.29 -15.04
CA SER A 454 -3.46 -3.97 -14.71
C SER A 454 -4.60 -3.54 -15.64
N LEU A 455 -4.92 -4.37 -16.64
CA LEU A 455 -6.02 -4.18 -17.59
C LEU A 455 -7.25 -4.96 -17.15
N ALA A 456 -8.41 -4.30 -17.26
CA ALA A 456 -9.72 -4.91 -17.13
C ALA A 456 -10.35 -5.13 -18.49
N GLY A 457 -10.97 -6.30 -18.66
CA GLY A 457 -11.39 -6.84 -19.93
C GLY A 457 -10.59 -8.11 -20.30
N PRO A 458 -10.52 -8.47 -21.60
CA PRO A 458 -11.11 -7.73 -22.71
C PRO A 458 -12.63 -7.83 -22.72
N TYR A 459 -13.29 -6.79 -23.22
CA TYR A 459 -14.74 -6.75 -23.37
C TYR A 459 -15.21 -7.23 -24.75
N GLY A 460 -14.30 -7.41 -25.70
CA GLY A 460 -14.58 -7.93 -27.03
C GLY A 460 -13.34 -8.57 -27.68
N PRO A 461 -13.44 -8.97 -28.96
CA PRO A 461 -12.33 -9.56 -29.71
C PRO A 461 -11.12 -8.63 -29.82
N LEU A 462 -9.91 -9.19 -29.96
CA LEU A 462 -8.67 -8.42 -30.05
C LEU A 462 -8.22 -8.12 -31.48
N ASP A 463 -8.99 -8.49 -32.50
CA ASP A 463 -8.63 -8.36 -33.92
C ASP A 463 -8.19 -6.93 -34.30
N ASP A 464 -8.92 -5.91 -33.84
CA ASP A 464 -8.60 -4.50 -34.12
C ASP A 464 -7.30 -4.06 -33.42
N LEU A 465 -7.08 -4.52 -32.18
CA LEU A 465 -5.86 -4.24 -31.43
C LEU A 465 -4.65 -4.90 -32.09
N VAL A 466 -4.79 -6.18 -32.47
CA VAL A 466 -3.74 -6.93 -33.18
C VAL A 466 -3.46 -6.29 -34.53
N GLY A 467 -4.49 -5.97 -35.31
CA GLY A 467 -4.37 -5.29 -36.60
C GLY A 467 -3.68 -3.93 -36.47
N ARG A 468 -3.94 -3.16 -35.41
CA ARG A 468 -3.24 -1.90 -35.12
C ARG A 468 -1.76 -2.12 -34.81
N ILE A 469 -1.43 -3.13 -33.99
CA ILE A 469 -0.03 -3.49 -33.71
C ILE A 469 0.68 -3.91 -35.00
N GLU A 470 0.02 -4.72 -35.85
CA GLU A 470 0.51 -5.23 -37.14
C GLU A 470 0.65 -4.17 -38.24
N ALA A 471 -0.14 -3.10 -38.20
CA ALA A 471 -0.01 -1.98 -39.12
C ALA A 471 1.24 -1.11 -38.86
N SER A 472 1.79 -1.13 -37.63
CA SER A 472 2.98 -0.37 -37.29
C SER A 472 4.26 -1.07 -37.76
N SER A 473 5.12 -0.32 -38.44
CA SER A 473 6.47 -0.77 -38.81
C SER A 473 7.53 -0.43 -37.76
N ALA A 474 7.14 0.12 -36.61
CA ALA A 474 8.08 0.49 -35.55
C ALA A 474 8.64 -0.74 -34.85
N GLU A 475 9.93 -0.70 -34.50
CA GLU A 475 10.59 -1.77 -33.75
C GLU A 475 9.99 -1.93 -32.34
N VAL A 476 9.57 -0.80 -31.73
CA VAL A 476 8.91 -0.77 -30.43
C VAL A 476 7.57 -0.05 -30.56
N TRP A 477 6.51 -0.68 -30.06
CA TRP A 477 5.17 -0.09 -30.05
C TRP A 477 4.61 -0.10 -28.63
N SER A 478 3.83 0.92 -28.28
CA SER A 478 3.12 0.98 -27.00
C SER A 478 1.68 1.39 -27.20
N ALA A 479 0.77 0.87 -26.37
CA ALA A 479 -0.64 1.26 -26.47
C ALA A 479 -0.80 2.77 -26.21
N THR A 480 -0.20 3.29 -25.14
CA THR A 480 -0.21 4.74 -24.84
C THR A 480 1.16 5.23 -24.43
N GLY A 481 1.36 6.54 -24.60
CA GLY A 481 2.52 7.27 -24.14
C GLY A 481 2.10 8.50 -23.34
N ASN A 482 3.01 8.99 -22.52
CA ASN A 482 2.77 10.15 -21.67
C ASN A 482 3.99 11.08 -21.72
N HIS A 483 3.74 12.39 -21.60
CA HIS A 483 4.74 13.45 -21.65
C HIS A 483 5.15 13.95 -20.26
N PHE A 484 4.46 13.49 -19.21
CA PHE A 484 4.69 13.92 -17.83
C PHE A 484 5.13 12.74 -16.95
N PRO A 485 6.18 12.88 -16.12
CA PRO A 485 7.06 14.05 -15.96
C PRO A 485 8.10 14.21 -17.09
N GLN A 486 8.19 13.22 -17.98
CA GLN A 486 9.01 13.23 -19.20
C GLN A 486 8.32 12.36 -20.25
N ASP A 487 8.75 12.46 -21.51
CA ASP A 487 8.30 11.56 -22.58
C ASP A 487 8.62 10.10 -22.26
N HIS A 488 7.59 9.26 -22.23
CA HIS A 488 7.74 7.82 -22.06
C HIS A 488 6.55 7.03 -22.64
N MET A 489 6.84 5.80 -23.06
CA MET A 489 5.86 4.77 -23.39
C MET A 489 5.36 4.09 -22.11
N GLN A 490 4.07 3.79 -22.02
CA GLN A 490 3.53 3.13 -20.84
C GLN A 490 3.63 1.61 -20.95
N SER A 491 4.11 0.96 -19.89
CA SER A 491 4.56 -0.44 -19.94
C SER A 491 3.46 -1.50 -19.85
N TYR A 492 2.19 -1.11 -19.70
CA TYR A 492 1.10 -2.07 -19.52
C TYR A 492 0.72 -2.84 -20.79
N LEU A 493 1.13 -2.32 -21.96
CA LEU A 493 1.06 -3.03 -23.22
C LEU A 493 2.13 -2.45 -24.15
N LEU A 494 3.17 -3.25 -24.38
CA LEU A 494 4.28 -2.97 -25.30
C LEU A 494 4.34 -4.09 -26.35
N ALA A 495 4.77 -3.79 -27.56
CA ALA A 495 5.06 -4.78 -28.59
C ALA A 495 6.45 -4.52 -29.19
N PHE A 496 7.16 -5.60 -29.49
CA PHE A 496 8.51 -5.58 -30.04
C PHE A 496 8.56 -6.44 -31.30
N ARG A 497 9.17 -5.92 -32.36
CA ARG A 497 9.21 -6.57 -33.67
C ARG A 497 10.56 -7.14 -34.04
N ASP A 498 10.54 -8.13 -34.93
CA ASP A 498 11.69 -8.59 -35.73
C ASP A 498 12.96 -8.86 -34.91
N GLY A 499 12.76 -9.49 -33.75
CA GLY A 499 13.81 -9.86 -32.83
C GLY A 499 14.56 -8.68 -32.18
N VAL A 500 13.99 -7.47 -32.13
CA VAL A 500 14.66 -6.31 -31.54
C VAL A 500 14.99 -6.51 -30.05
N LEU A 501 14.20 -7.30 -29.33
CA LEU A 501 14.47 -7.68 -27.94
C LEU A 501 15.78 -8.47 -27.77
N GLY A 502 16.22 -9.17 -28.81
CA GLY A 502 17.48 -9.91 -28.84
C GLY A 502 18.70 -9.02 -29.12
N ARG A 503 18.50 -7.73 -29.46
CA ARG A 503 19.58 -6.79 -29.81
C ARG A 503 19.92 -5.90 -28.62
N GLU A 504 21.17 -5.45 -28.55
CA GLU A 504 21.51 -4.36 -27.64
C GLU A 504 20.88 -3.05 -28.13
N PRO A 505 20.41 -2.18 -27.23
CA PRO A 505 20.57 -2.27 -25.76
C PRO A 505 19.44 -3.00 -25.02
N LEU A 506 18.37 -3.42 -25.73
CA LEU A 506 17.18 -4.00 -25.10
C LEU A 506 17.47 -5.34 -24.42
N ARG A 507 18.31 -6.17 -25.04
CA ARG A 507 18.73 -7.46 -24.47
C ARG A 507 19.40 -7.26 -23.11
N GLY A 508 20.37 -6.33 -23.01
CA GLY A 508 21.01 -5.98 -21.76
C GLY A 508 20.02 -5.43 -20.73
N PHE A 509 19.14 -4.51 -21.15
CA PHE A 509 18.12 -3.94 -20.28
C PHE A 509 17.24 -4.98 -19.60
N PHE A 510 16.67 -5.93 -20.34
CA PHE A 510 15.79 -6.96 -19.78
C PHE A 510 16.55 -8.02 -18.95
N ALA A 511 17.80 -8.34 -19.33
CA ALA A 511 18.67 -9.22 -18.54
C ALA A 511 19.10 -8.56 -17.22
N ASP A 512 19.20 -7.23 -17.19
CA ASP A 512 19.59 -6.43 -16.04
C ASP A 512 18.43 -5.92 -15.20
N VAL A 513 17.20 -6.36 -15.47
CA VAL A 513 16.09 -6.11 -14.55
C VAL A 513 16.41 -6.72 -13.18
N ARG A 514 16.20 -5.91 -12.14
CA ARG A 514 16.42 -6.23 -10.73
C ARG A 514 15.16 -5.89 -9.94
N ALA A 515 15.04 -6.50 -8.77
CA ALA A 515 13.96 -6.16 -7.86
C ALA A 515 14.06 -4.69 -7.44
N GLN A 516 13.03 -3.90 -7.73
CA GLN A 516 12.89 -2.53 -7.25
C GLN A 516 12.00 -2.48 -6.02
N GLU A 517 12.27 -1.52 -5.13
CA GLU A 517 11.65 -1.44 -3.81
C GLU A 517 10.20 -0.94 -3.88
N THR A 518 9.84 -0.17 -4.92
CA THR A 518 8.52 0.45 -5.09
C THR A 518 8.02 0.39 -6.54
N LYS A 519 6.69 0.49 -6.74
CA LYS A 519 6.07 0.59 -8.08
C LYS A 519 6.52 1.86 -8.83
N LYS A 520 6.78 2.96 -8.11
CA LYS A 520 7.34 4.19 -8.70
C LYS A 520 8.80 3.98 -9.14
N ALA A 521 9.62 3.26 -8.36
CA ALA A 521 10.97 2.89 -8.77
C ALA A 521 10.98 1.97 -10.00
N VAL A 522 9.96 1.12 -10.18
CA VAL A 522 9.75 0.36 -11.43
C VAL A 522 9.46 1.30 -12.60
N ILE A 523 8.54 2.26 -12.45
CA ILE A 523 8.23 3.23 -13.52
C ILE A 523 9.47 4.08 -13.85
N GLN A 524 10.17 4.61 -12.85
CA GLN A 524 11.34 5.46 -13.06
C GLN A 524 12.55 4.69 -13.62
N THR A 525 12.82 3.49 -13.13
CA THR A 525 13.99 2.71 -13.58
C THR A 525 13.72 2.02 -14.91
N TYR A 526 12.51 1.52 -15.11
CA TYR A 526 12.21 0.66 -16.24
C TYR A 526 11.29 1.29 -17.28
N GLU A 527 10.19 1.94 -16.92
CA GLU A 527 9.30 2.55 -17.92
C GLU A 527 9.96 3.78 -18.58
N PHE A 528 10.51 4.67 -17.77
CA PHE A 528 11.28 5.82 -18.24
C PHE A 528 12.63 5.39 -18.82
N GLY A 529 13.30 4.44 -18.14
CA GLY A 529 14.58 3.90 -18.60
C GLY A 529 14.48 3.24 -19.98
N LEU A 530 13.45 2.42 -20.22
CA LEU A 530 13.21 1.80 -21.52
C LEU A 530 12.97 2.85 -22.61
N SER A 531 12.13 3.85 -22.34
CA SER A 531 11.81 4.91 -23.30
C SER A 531 13.05 5.75 -23.65
N GLN A 532 13.85 6.11 -22.65
CA GLN A 532 15.13 6.79 -22.86
C GLN A 532 16.11 5.93 -23.64
N LEU A 533 16.16 4.63 -23.36
CA LEU A 533 17.08 3.71 -24.02
C LEU A 533 16.76 3.56 -25.51
N VAL A 534 15.47 3.40 -25.82
CA VAL A 534 14.92 3.37 -27.19
C VAL A 534 15.29 4.66 -27.92
N GLN A 535 15.06 5.82 -27.31
CA GLN A 535 15.37 7.12 -27.91
C GLN A 535 16.88 7.32 -28.13
N GLN A 536 17.71 7.02 -27.13
CA GLN A 536 19.17 7.22 -27.18
C GLN A 536 19.85 6.36 -28.24
N HIS A 537 19.29 5.19 -28.55
CA HIS A 537 19.85 4.27 -29.54
C HIS A 537 19.14 4.35 -30.90
N GLY A 538 18.26 5.34 -31.09
CA GLY A 538 17.59 5.59 -32.36
C GLY A 538 16.68 4.45 -32.82
N LEU A 539 16.16 3.65 -31.89
CA LEU A 539 15.18 2.61 -32.21
C LEU A 539 13.86 3.27 -32.61
N SER A 540 13.23 2.77 -33.67
CA SER A 540 11.93 3.28 -34.12
C SER A 540 10.84 2.92 -33.12
N ALA A 541 10.08 3.93 -32.67
CA ALA A 541 9.03 3.77 -31.67
C ALA A 541 7.72 4.45 -32.06
N GLU A 542 6.59 3.79 -31.78
CA GLU A 542 5.25 4.32 -32.06
C GLU A 542 4.32 4.16 -30.85
N VAL A 543 3.42 5.13 -30.68
CA VAL A 543 2.35 5.13 -29.67
C VAL A 543 1.01 4.97 -30.37
N GLY A 544 0.29 3.89 -30.09
CA GLY A 544 -0.98 3.56 -30.75
C GLY A 544 -2.11 4.56 -30.49
N TRP A 545 -2.22 5.03 -29.25
CA TRP A 545 -3.16 6.07 -28.82
C TRP A 545 -2.40 7.21 -28.16
N SER A 546 -2.00 8.20 -28.97
CA SER A 546 -1.37 9.42 -28.47
C SER A 546 -2.35 10.26 -27.65
N LYS A 547 -1.84 11.10 -26.75
CA LYS A 547 -2.67 12.05 -26.00
C LYS A 547 -3.50 12.95 -26.92
N GLU A 548 -2.90 13.39 -28.03
CA GLU A 548 -3.58 14.21 -29.02
C GLU A 548 -4.77 13.48 -29.66
N ALA A 549 -4.58 12.21 -30.08
CA ALA A 549 -5.66 11.38 -30.62
C ALA A 549 -6.78 11.15 -29.58
N LEU A 550 -6.41 11.02 -28.30
CA LEU A 550 -7.33 10.87 -27.19
C LEU A 550 -7.98 12.20 -26.74
N GLY A 551 -7.59 13.34 -27.31
CA GLY A 551 -8.10 14.66 -26.91
C GLY A 551 -7.68 15.05 -25.49
N ILE A 552 -6.58 14.49 -25.01
CA ILE A 552 -5.99 14.75 -23.70
C ILE A 552 -4.92 15.83 -23.87
N SER A 553 -4.91 16.81 -22.97
CA SER A 553 -3.86 17.83 -22.95
C SER A 553 -2.48 17.18 -22.84
N SER A 554 -1.50 17.67 -23.61
CA SER A 554 -0.11 17.22 -23.51
C SER A 554 0.43 17.36 -22.07
N SER A 555 -0.02 18.39 -21.34
CA SER A 555 0.33 18.68 -19.95
C SER A 555 -0.39 17.83 -18.89
N ALA A 556 -1.39 17.02 -19.26
CA ALA A 556 -2.07 16.14 -18.30
C ALA A 556 -1.09 15.10 -17.74
N ASP A 557 -1.19 14.75 -16.48
CA ASP A 557 -0.28 13.77 -15.85
C ASP A 557 -0.61 12.30 -16.21
N SER A 558 -1.75 12.07 -16.86
CA SER A 558 -2.34 10.75 -17.06
C SER A 558 -3.08 10.65 -18.40
N VAL A 559 -3.06 9.45 -18.99
CA VAL A 559 -3.88 9.11 -20.17
C VAL A 559 -5.23 8.49 -19.80
N LEU A 560 -5.49 8.27 -18.51
CA LEU A 560 -6.66 7.53 -18.02
C LEU A 560 -7.99 8.17 -18.46
N GLY A 561 -8.04 9.49 -18.65
CA GLY A 561 -9.22 10.19 -19.15
C GLY A 561 -9.63 9.83 -20.58
N GLY A 562 -8.74 9.18 -21.35
CA GLY A 562 -9.00 8.78 -22.74
C GLY A 562 -9.74 7.44 -22.89
N TRP A 563 -10.14 6.78 -21.80
CA TRP A 563 -10.69 5.43 -21.80
C TRP A 563 -11.85 5.23 -22.80
N ALA A 564 -12.75 6.20 -22.92
CA ALA A 564 -13.92 6.08 -23.80
C ALA A 564 -13.52 6.04 -25.28
N ARG A 565 -12.57 6.90 -25.68
CA ARG A 565 -12.05 6.92 -27.05
C ARG A 565 -11.22 5.68 -27.35
N MET A 566 -10.45 5.18 -26.38
CA MET A 566 -9.71 3.93 -26.52
C MET A 566 -10.66 2.76 -26.80
N LEU A 567 -11.74 2.62 -26.00
CA LEU A 567 -12.78 1.60 -26.24
C LEU A 567 -13.41 1.72 -27.64
N ALA A 568 -13.80 2.94 -28.04
CA ALA A 568 -14.44 3.18 -29.34
C ALA A 568 -13.49 3.03 -30.55
N THR A 569 -12.18 2.91 -30.35
CA THR A 569 -11.18 2.82 -31.44
C THR A 569 -10.37 1.53 -31.42
N GLY A 570 -10.94 0.47 -30.81
CA GLY A 570 -10.40 -0.89 -30.87
C GLY A 570 -9.43 -1.25 -29.75
N PHE A 571 -9.47 -0.57 -28.60
CA PHE A 571 -8.79 -1.03 -27.37
C PHE A 571 -9.83 -1.60 -26.40
N PRO A 572 -10.10 -2.93 -26.42
CA PRO A 572 -11.20 -3.55 -25.68
C PRO A 572 -10.92 -3.73 -24.18
N PHE A 573 -10.08 -2.86 -23.61
CA PHE A 573 -9.70 -2.88 -22.20
C PHE A 573 -9.88 -1.50 -21.57
N VAL A 574 -10.03 -1.47 -20.26
CA VAL A 574 -9.85 -0.26 -19.45
C VAL A 574 -8.81 -0.53 -18.37
N LYS A 575 -8.16 0.51 -17.85
CA LYS A 575 -7.27 0.34 -16.70
C LYS A 575 -8.08 -0.05 -15.47
N ARG A 576 -7.71 -1.15 -14.79
CA ARG A 576 -8.37 -1.62 -13.56
C ARG A 576 -8.52 -0.53 -12.52
N THR A 577 -7.52 0.34 -12.41
CA THR A 577 -7.54 1.53 -11.55
C THR A 577 -8.81 2.38 -11.71
N LEU A 578 -9.37 2.52 -12.92
CA LEU A 578 -10.62 3.25 -13.16
C LEU A 578 -11.86 2.56 -12.55
N LEU A 579 -11.81 1.24 -12.41
CA LEU A 579 -12.89 0.44 -11.82
C LEU A 579 -12.69 0.25 -10.31
N GLU A 580 -11.45 0.14 -9.85
CA GLU A 580 -11.13 -0.22 -8.47
C GLU A 580 -10.99 0.99 -7.55
N GLN A 581 -10.34 2.07 -7.98
CA GLN A 581 -10.05 3.21 -7.10
C GLN A 581 -11.26 4.11 -6.92
N ARG A 582 -11.52 4.52 -5.67
CA ARG A 582 -12.69 5.33 -5.32
C ARG A 582 -12.70 6.72 -5.98
N ARG A 583 -11.54 7.32 -6.25
CA ARG A 583 -11.42 8.60 -6.98
C ARG A 583 -12.01 8.56 -8.40
N PHE A 584 -12.21 7.37 -8.97
CA PHE A 584 -12.84 7.18 -10.28
C PHE A 584 -14.24 6.55 -10.17
N ALA A 585 -14.85 6.54 -8.97
CA ALA A 585 -16.17 5.94 -8.76
C ALA A 585 -17.23 6.51 -9.71
N ASP A 586 -17.17 7.82 -9.98
CA ASP A 586 -18.09 8.51 -10.90
C ASP A 586 -17.93 8.07 -12.37
N LEU A 587 -16.79 7.46 -12.72
CA LEU A 587 -16.54 6.93 -14.07
C LEU A 587 -17.08 5.51 -14.26
N ARG A 588 -17.42 4.77 -13.19
CA ARG A 588 -17.84 3.36 -13.29
C ARG A 588 -19.14 3.19 -14.07
N GLY A 589 -20.15 4.03 -13.80
CA GLY A 589 -21.42 4.02 -14.54
C GLY A 589 -21.26 4.38 -16.02
N PRO A 590 -20.54 5.47 -16.35
CA PRO A 590 -20.16 5.77 -17.73
C PRO A 590 -19.40 4.64 -18.43
N ILE A 591 -18.41 4.03 -17.77
CA ILE A 591 -17.65 2.91 -18.33
C ILE A 591 -18.57 1.72 -18.63
N ALA A 592 -19.43 1.32 -17.67
CA ALA A 592 -20.40 0.25 -17.86
C ALA A 592 -21.33 0.53 -19.06
N THR A 593 -21.79 1.77 -19.20
CA THR A 593 -22.66 2.18 -20.31
C THR A 593 -21.94 2.05 -21.66
N VAL A 594 -20.70 2.55 -21.77
CA VAL A 594 -19.94 2.48 -23.02
C VAL A 594 -19.56 1.03 -23.35
N VAL A 595 -19.16 0.23 -22.36
CA VAL A 595 -18.83 -1.18 -22.58
C VAL A 595 -20.05 -1.97 -23.06
N GLN A 596 -21.24 -1.71 -22.50
CA GLN A 596 -22.48 -2.31 -22.98
C GLN A 596 -22.84 -1.86 -24.40
N GLN A 597 -22.57 -0.60 -24.76
CA GLN A 597 -22.87 -0.05 -26.09
C GLN A 597 -21.93 -0.57 -27.18
N GLU A 598 -20.62 -0.56 -26.91
CA GLU A 598 -19.59 -0.91 -27.89
C GLU A 598 -19.39 -2.43 -28.01
N TYR A 599 -19.56 -3.16 -26.92
CA TYR A 599 -19.22 -4.59 -26.85
C TYR A 599 -20.39 -5.50 -26.44
N GLY A 600 -21.53 -4.95 -26.02
CA GLY A 600 -22.67 -5.75 -25.57
C GLY A 600 -22.47 -6.43 -24.22
N VAL A 601 -21.45 -6.04 -23.44
CA VAL A 601 -21.09 -6.65 -22.15
C VAL A 601 -21.60 -5.80 -20.98
N GLU A 602 -22.26 -6.46 -20.02
CA GLU A 602 -22.75 -5.83 -18.79
C GLU A 602 -21.68 -5.96 -17.68
N LEU A 603 -21.28 -4.83 -17.09
CA LEU A 603 -20.18 -4.74 -16.09
C LEU A 603 -20.64 -4.75 -14.63
#